data_AF-A0A3S0DDN8-F1
#
_entry.id   AF-A0A3S0DDN8-F1
#
_cell.length_a   1.000
_cell.length_b   1.000
_cell.length_c   1.000
_cell.angle_alpha   90.00
_cell.angle_beta   90.00
_cell.angle_gamma   90.00
#
_symmetry.space_group_name_H-M   'P 1'
#
loop_
_entity.id
_entity.type
_entity.pdbx_description
1 polymer ?
#
loop_
_entity_poly.entity_id
_entity_poly.type
_entity_poly.pdbx_seq_one_letter_code
_entity_poly.pdbx_strand_id
1 'polypeptide(L)'
;MTETERNGWYTLNPHCDLQIEHGVPVRIACEPGNVTANRPALAEDVQRYTGLHVELGPWQAGERGTTREAALQVAAEDFDDVLARYAHASAATYWDRYQQPVHARTLDDFETEAYALDFVTAMHHCGLDWRDVDKHAHSAGWQRALYSEAQRLAAYAELPAQP
;
A
#
# COMPACT_ATOMS: atom_id res chain seq x y z
N MET A 1 13.46 -6.77 18.53
CA MET A 1 14.18 -6.92 17.25
C MET A 1 13.41 -6.10 16.24
N THR A 2 14.13 -5.22 15.58
CA THR A 2 13.81 -3.95 14.92
C THR A 2 12.86 -4.08 13.72
N GLU A 3 11.62 -3.59 13.89
CA GLU A 3 10.58 -3.51 12.86
C GLU A 3 10.92 -2.57 11.69
N THR A 4 12.04 -1.84 11.78
CA THR A 4 12.56 -0.94 10.75
C THR A 4 13.47 -1.61 9.70
N GLU A 5 13.85 -2.88 9.83
CA GLU A 5 15.00 -3.45 9.08
C GLU A 5 14.67 -4.42 7.93
N ARG A 6 13.49 -4.31 7.30
CA ARG A 6 13.18 -5.16 6.14
C ARG A 6 12.59 -4.45 4.93
N ASN A 7 12.78 -3.14 4.70
CA ASN A 7 12.38 -2.47 3.45
C ASN A 7 10.96 -2.87 2.94
N GLY A 8 9.97 -2.93 3.85
CA GLY A 8 8.61 -3.35 3.52
C GLY A 8 8.33 -4.86 3.48
N TRP A 9 9.26 -5.75 3.84
CA TRP A 9 9.03 -7.20 3.89
C TRP A 9 8.56 -7.68 5.27
N TYR A 10 7.46 -8.43 5.26
CA TYR A 10 6.78 -9.00 6.43
C TYR A 10 6.69 -10.52 6.29
N THR A 11 6.87 -11.27 7.37
CA THR A 11 6.71 -12.72 7.32
C THR A 11 5.22 -13.08 7.29
N LEU A 12 4.77 -13.67 6.19
CA LEU A 12 3.38 -14.11 6.00
C LEU A 12 3.16 -15.48 6.65
N ASN A 13 4.08 -16.41 6.40
CA ASN A 13 4.13 -17.73 7.02
C ASN A 13 5.60 -18.21 7.10
N PRO A 14 5.91 -19.34 7.75
CA PRO A 14 7.30 -19.78 7.94
C PRO A 14 8.13 -19.98 6.66
N HIS A 15 7.50 -20.01 5.48
CA HIS A 15 8.14 -20.28 4.20
C HIS A 15 7.99 -19.14 3.18
N CYS A 16 7.28 -18.06 3.54
CA CYS A 16 6.96 -16.97 2.65
C CYS A 16 6.99 -15.62 3.37
N ASP A 17 7.66 -14.65 2.75
CA ASP A 17 7.65 -13.24 3.13
C ASP A 17 6.85 -12.45 2.08
N LEU A 18 6.10 -11.45 2.54
CA LEU A 18 5.25 -10.54 1.77
C LEU A 18 5.84 -9.13 1.83
N GLN A 19 6.09 -8.54 0.68
CA GLN A 19 6.45 -7.13 0.55
C GLN A 19 5.19 -6.26 0.48
N ILE A 20 5.16 -5.23 1.31
CA ILE A 20 4.08 -4.25 1.42
C ILE A 20 4.68 -2.86 1.32
N GLU A 21 4.12 -2.05 0.42
CA GLU A 21 4.47 -0.64 0.23
C GLU A 21 3.26 0.21 0.60
N HIS A 22 3.41 1.10 1.59
CA HIS A 22 2.33 1.97 2.06
C HIS A 22 1.03 1.21 2.43
N GLY A 23 1.15 -0.03 2.90
CA GLY A 23 0.02 -0.89 3.21
C GLY A 23 -0.51 -1.71 2.02
N VAL A 24 0.02 -1.56 0.81
CA VAL A 24 -0.38 -2.28 -0.39
C VAL A 24 0.57 -3.46 -0.65
N PRO A 25 0.09 -4.70 -0.78
CA PRO A 25 0.95 -5.84 -1.10
C PRO A 25 1.46 -5.74 -2.54
N VAL A 26 2.78 -5.85 -2.73
CA VAL A 26 3.42 -5.67 -4.05
C VAL A 26 4.10 -6.94 -4.56
N ARG A 27 4.63 -7.76 -3.66
CA ARG A 27 5.41 -8.95 -4.02
C ARG A 27 5.38 -9.98 -2.91
N ILE A 28 5.45 -11.25 -3.27
CA ILE A 28 5.66 -12.35 -2.32
C ILE A 28 6.93 -13.11 -2.69
N ALA A 29 7.73 -13.48 -1.69
CA ALA A 29 8.91 -14.32 -1.82
C ALA A 29 8.71 -15.59 -1.01
N CYS A 30 8.82 -16.76 -1.65
CA CYS A 30 8.66 -18.06 -1.00
C CYS A 30 9.84 -18.98 -1.28
N GLU A 31 10.05 -19.95 -0.38
CA GLU A 31 10.96 -21.07 -0.64
C GLU A 31 10.47 -21.90 -1.86
N PRO A 32 11.38 -22.40 -2.72
CA PRO A 32 11.03 -23.10 -3.96
C PRO A 32 10.04 -24.27 -3.81
N GLY A 33 10.04 -24.95 -2.65
CA GLY A 33 9.13 -26.05 -2.36
C GLY A 33 7.66 -25.65 -2.16
N ASN A 34 7.35 -24.37 -1.95
CA ASN A 34 6.01 -23.85 -1.65
C ASN A 34 5.33 -23.10 -2.80
N VAL A 35 5.96 -23.07 -3.97
CA VAL A 35 5.64 -22.16 -5.08
C VAL A 35 4.42 -22.60 -5.90
N THR A 36 4.25 -23.90 -6.15
CA THR A 36 3.25 -24.42 -7.10
C THR A 36 2.04 -25.09 -6.47
N ALA A 37 2.13 -25.55 -5.21
CA ALA A 37 1.05 -26.29 -4.57
C ALA A 37 -0.04 -25.40 -3.94
N ASN A 38 0.27 -24.14 -3.60
CA ASN A 38 -0.54 -23.34 -2.66
C ASN A 38 -0.97 -21.96 -3.19
N ARG A 39 -0.99 -21.73 -4.50
CA ARG A 39 -1.31 -20.40 -5.07
C ARG A 39 -2.62 -19.78 -4.54
N PRO A 40 -3.77 -20.50 -4.52
CA PRO A 40 -5.00 -19.98 -3.94
C PRO A 40 -4.88 -19.70 -2.43
N ALA A 41 -4.25 -20.60 -1.68
CA ALA A 41 -4.05 -20.44 -0.24
C ALA A 41 -3.16 -19.23 0.10
N LEU A 42 -2.15 -18.94 -0.72
CA LEU A 42 -1.30 -17.76 -0.56
C LEU A 42 -2.06 -16.45 -0.83
N ALA A 43 -2.92 -16.42 -1.85
CA ALA A 43 -3.78 -15.25 -2.10
C ALA A 43 -4.73 -15.00 -0.92
N GLU A 44 -5.34 -16.05 -0.37
CA GLU A 44 -6.18 -15.96 0.83
C GLU A 44 -5.40 -15.50 2.07
N ASP A 45 -4.17 -15.98 2.26
CA ASP A 45 -3.32 -15.53 3.36
C ASP A 45 -2.95 -14.05 3.23
N VAL A 46 -2.60 -13.58 2.02
CA VAL A 46 -2.36 -12.15 1.76
C VAL A 46 -3.62 -11.33 2.00
N GLN A 47 -4.79 -11.81 1.57
CA GLN A 47 -6.06 -11.14 1.84
C GLN A 47 -6.36 -11.08 3.34
N ARG A 48 -6.13 -12.17 4.09
CA ARG A 48 -6.32 -12.17 5.54
C ARG A 48 -5.38 -11.19 6.23
N TYR A 49 -4.14 -11.07 5.74
CA TYR A 49 -3.12 -10.19 6.30
C TYR A 49 -3.37 -8.71 5.98
N THR A 50 -3.75 -8.40 4.74
CA THR A 50 -3.82 -7.02 4.23
C THR A 50 -5.24 -6.49 4.06
N GLY A 51 -6.24 -7.35 4.04
CA GLY A 51 -7.61 -7.04 3.65
C GLY A 51 -7.85 -6.90 2.15
N LEU A 52 -6.80 -6.99 1.30
CA LEU A 52 -6.90 -6.78 -0.15
C LEU A 52 -6.90 -8.12 -0.89
N HIS A 53 -7.77 -8.24 -1.89
CA HIS A 53 -7.79 -9.36 -2.81
C HIS A 53 -6.63 -9.23 -3.79
N VAL A 54 -5.89 -10.32 -3.99
CA VAL A 54 -4.71 -10.31 -4.87
C VAL A 54 -4.69 -11.51 -5.81
N GLU A 55 -4.12 -11.29 -6.98
CA GLU A 55 -3.69 -12.35 -7.89
C GLU A 55 -2.16 -12.46 -7.87
N LEU A 56 -1.66 -13.70 -7.80
CA LEU A 56 -0.23 -13.98 -7.88
C LEU A 56 0.21 -14.09 -9.33
N GLY A 57 1.08 -13.17 -9.74
CA GLY A 57 1.77 -13.21 -11.02
C GLY A 57 2.69 -14.44 -11.17
N PRO A 58 3.36 -14.58 -12.34
CA PRO A 58 4.27 -15.67 -12.58
C PRO A 58 5.44 -15.66 -11.60
N TRP A 59 5.81 -16.84 -11.10
CA TRP A 59 6.97 -17.00 -10.24
C TRP A 59 8.27 -16.87 -11.03
N GLN A 60 9.19 -16.09 -10.48
CA GLN A 60 10.51 -15.80 -11.03
C GLN A 60 11.59 -16.15 -10.01
N ALA A 61 12.85 -16.21 -10.46
CA ALA A 61 13.96 -16.35 -9.51
C ALA A 61 14.02 -15.09 -8.64
N GLY A 62 14.00 -15.26 -7.31
CA GLY A 62 14.15 -14.15 -6.40
C GLY A 62 15.58 -13.61 -6.37
N GLU A 63 15.76 -12.41 -5.85
CA GLU A 63 17.05 -11.71 -5.88
C GLU A 63 18.17 -12.50 -5.16
N ARG A 64 17.79 -13.29 -4.14
CA ARG A 64 18.73 -14.08 -3.33
C ARG A 64 19.01 -15.48 -3.85
N GLY A 65 18.47 -15.86 -5.02
CA GLY A 65 18.73 -17.15 -5.69
C GLY A 65 18.19 -18.40 -4.97
N THR A 66 17.90 -18.33 -3.68
CA THR A 66 17.31 -19.41 -2.86
C THR A 66 15.80 -19.29 -2.72
N THR A 67 15.20 -18.17 -3.15
CA THR A 67 13.76 -17.91 -3.11
C THR A 67 13.18 -17.79 -4.51
N ARG A 68 11.86 -17.96 -4.61
CA ARG A 68 11.07 -17.58 -5.78
C ARG A 68 10.21 -16.38 -5.41
N GLU A 69 10.08 -15.46 -6.34
CA GLU A 69 9.29 -14.24 -6.16
C GLU A 69 8.16 -14.17 -7.18
N ALA A 70 6.99 -13.68 -6.76
CA ALA A 70 5.88 -13.36 -7.64
C ALA A 70 5.38 -11.95 -7.32
N ALA A 71 5.17 -11.15 -8.37
CA ALA A 71 4.45 -9.90 -8.24
C ALA A 71 3.00 -10.17 -7.82
N LEU A 72 2.44 -9.27 -7.02
CA LEU A 72 1.04 -9.31 -6.62
C LEU A 72 0.30 -8.20 -7.37
N GLN A 73 -0.84 -8.55 -7.93
CA GLN A 73 -1.78 -7.58 -8.50
C GLN A 73 -3.02 -7.53 -7.61
N VAL A 74 -3.39 -6.34 -7.14
CA VAL A 74 -4.60 -6.15 -6.35
C VAL A 74 -5.82 -6.18 -7.25
N ALA A 75 -6.94 -6.72 -6.77
CA ALA A 75 -8.18 -6.74 -7.53
C ALA A 75 -8.69 -5.32 -7.78
N ALA A 76 -9.25 -5.09 -8.97
CA ALA A 76 -9.80 -3.79 -9.36
C ALA A 76 -10.89 -3.26 -8.41
N GLU A 77 -11.65 -4.15 -7.79
CA GLU A 77 -12.70 -3.82 -6.81
C GLU A 77 -12.16 -3.18 -5.52
N ASP A 78 -10.88 -3.39 -5.19
CA ASP A 78 -10.23 -2.82 -4.02
C ASP A 78 -9.47 -1.51 -4.35
N PHE A 79 -9.66 -0.93 -5.54
CA PHE A 79 -8.93 0.26 -6.00
C PHE A 79 -9.04 1.45 -5.04
N ASP A 80 -10.24 1.73 -4.53
CA ASP A 80 -10.47 2.84 -3.59
C ASP A 80 -9.75 2.62 -2.26
N ASP A 81 -9.63 1.36 -1.80
CA ASP A 81 -8.91 1.02 -0.58
C ASP A 81 -7.40 1.17 -0.77
N VAL A 82 -6.86 0.77 -1.93
CA VAL A 82 -5.47 1.02 -2.32
C VAL A 82 -5.19 2.52 -2.36
N LEU A 83 -6.07 3.29 -3.02
CA LEU A 83 -5.93 4.73 -3.15
C LEU A 83 -6.01 5.44 -1.80
N ALA A 84 -6.87 4.98 -0.88
CA ALA A 84 -6.95 5.50 0.49
C ALA A 84 -5.66 5.25 1.29
N ARG A 85 -5.05 4.07 1.13
CA ARG A 85 -3.74 3.75 1.76
C ARG A 85 -2.63 4.69 1.28
N TYR A 86 -2.59 5.00 -0.01
CA TYR A 86 -1.67 6.00 -0.54
C TYR A 86 -1.98 7.41 -0.02
N ALA A 87 -3.26 7.78 0.08
CA ALA A 87 -3.65 9.05 0.70
C ALA A 87 -3.12 9.16 2.14
N HIS A 88 -3.18 8.08 2.92
CA HIS A 88 -2.62 8.05 4.27
C HIS A 88 -1.09 8.22 4.27
N ALA A 89 -0.38 7.56 3.35
CA ALA A 89 1.06 7.73 3.19
C ALA A 89 1.46 9.15 2.75
N SER A 90 0.69 9.76 1.86
CA SER A 90 0.83 11.15 1.43
C SER A 90 0.62 12.12 2.60
N ALA A 91 -0.39 11.89 3.44
CA ALA A 91 -0.61 12.67 4.66
C ALA A 91 0.57 12.55 5.64
N ALA A 92 1.09 11.34 5.86
CA ALA A 92 2.26 11.11 6.69
C ALA A 92 3.51 11.81 6.14
N THR A 93 3.73 11.75 4.82
CA THR A 93 4.86 12.42 4.16
C THR A 93 4.78 13.94 4.31
N TYR A 94 3.58 14.51 4.15
CA TYR A 94 3.37 15.95 4.37
C TYR A 94 3.62 16.33 5.83
N TRP A 95 3.07 15.56 6.76
CA TRP A 95 3.26 15.77 8.20
C TRP A 95 4.75 15.73 8.57
N ASP A 96 5.49 14.71 8.12
CA ASP A 96 6.91 14.58 8.42
C ASP A 96 7.70 15.81 7.95
N ARG A 97 7.36 16.34 6.77
CA ARG A 97 8.03 17.50 6.19
C ARG A 97 7.67 18.84 6.83
N TYR A 98 6.40 19.06 7.12
CA TYR A 98 5.89 20.39 7.51
C TYR A 98 5.43 20.47 8.96
N GLN A 99 5.27 19.34 9.65
CA GLN A 99 4.78 19.20 11.03
C GLN A 99 3.46 19.95 11.27
N GLN A 100 2.60 19.96 10.24
CA GLN A 100 1.27 20.56 10.27
C GLN A 100 0.32 19.69 9.44
N PRO A 101 -0.98 19.65 9.77
CA PRO A 101 -1.94 18.86 9.02
C PRO A 101 -2.28 19.52 7.68
N VAL A 102 -2.56 18.70 6.66
CA VAL A 102 -3.10 19.21 5.39
C VAL A 102 -4.50 19.78 5.63
N HIS A 103 -4.77 20.97 5.10
CA HIS A 103 -6.04 21.66 5.26
C HIS A 103 -6.69 21.97 3.91
N ALA A 104 -7.98 21.63 3.78
CA ALA A 104 -8.77 21.87 2.56
C ALA A 104 -8.86 23.33 2.09
N ARG A 105 -8.47 24.30 2.92
CA ARG A 105 -8.45 25.73 2.57
C ARG A 105 -7.13 26.18 1.95
N THR A 106 -6.11 25.34 2.02
CA THR A 106 -4.84 25.53 1.34
C THR A 106 -4.91 24.64 0.10
N LEU A 107 -5.52 25.15 -0.98
CA LEU A 107 -5.41 24.54 -2.31
C LEU A 107 -3.93 24.61 -2.72
N ASP A 108 -3.17 23.62 -2.25
CA ASP A 108 -1.72 23.59 -2.37
C ASP A 108 -1.35 22.70 -3.55
N ASP A 109 -0.28 23.06 -4.27
CA ASP A 109 0.25 22.28 -5.40
C ASP A 109 0.49 20.82 -4.98
N PHE A 110 0.80 20.61 -3.69
CA PHE A 110 0.91 19.31 -3.06
C PHE A 110 -0.29 18.38 -3.29
N GLU A 111 -1.54 18.81 -3.05
CA GLU A 111 -2.68 17.89 -3.17
C GLU A 111 -2.87 17.41 -4.61
N THR A 112 -2.64 18.31 -5.57
CA THR A 112 -2.77 18.00 -7.00
C THR A 112 -1.69 17.02 -7.44
N GLU A 113 -0.45 17.26 -7.03
CA GLU A 113 0.69 16.40 -7.35
C GLU A 113 0.60 15.04 -6.65
N ALA A 114 0.28 15.03 -5.36
CA ALA A 114 0.12 13.81 -4.57
C ALA A 114 -1.03 12.97 -5.11
N TYR A 115 -2.19 13.55 -5.40
CA TYR A 115 -3.30 12.80 -5.97
C TYR A 115 -2.94 12.18 -7.33
N ALA A 116 -2.24 12.93 -8.19
CA ALA A 116 -1.82 12.41 -9.49
C ALA A 116 -0.88 11.21 -9.36
N LEU A 117 0.10 11.29 -8.45
CA LEU A 117 1.04 10.21 -8.18
C LEU A 117 0.34 8.99 -7.55
N ASP A 118 -0.45 9.21 -6.52
CA ASP A 118 -1.17 8.15 -5.79
C ASP A 118 -2.13 7.41 -6.71
N PHE A 119 -2.86 8.15 -7.57
CA PHE A 119 -3.80 7.56 -8.52
C PHE A 119 -3.10 6.67 -9.55
N VAL A 120 -1.99 7.14 -10.15
CA VAL A 120 -1.21 6.35 -11.11
C VAL A 120 -0.60 5.11 -10.45
N THR A 121 -0.12 5.26 -9.22
CA THR A 121 0.49 4.16 -8.46
C THR A 121 -0.57 3.11 -8.09
N ALA A 122 -1.74 3.54 -7.61
CA ALA A 122 -2.87 2.65 -7.34
C ALA A 122 -3.33 1.90 -8.60
N MET A 123 -3.42 2.57 -9.75
CA MET A 123 -3.76 1.92 -11.02
C MET A 123 -2.72 0.86 -11.39
N HIS A 124 -1.43 1.15 -11.21
CA HIS A 124 -0.37 0.18 -11.48
C HIS A 124 -0.52 -1.09 -10.63
N HIS A 125 -0.77 -0.94 -9.32
CA HIS A 125 -0.96 -2.09 -8.42
C HIS A 125 -2.24 -2.87 -8.71
N CYS A 126 -3.29 -2.22 -9.22
CA CYS A 126 -4.55 -2.88 -9.59
C CYS A 126 -4.55 -3.42 -11.03
N GLY A 127 -3.50 -3.16 -11.81
CA GLY A 127 -3.41 -3.54 -13.23
C GLY A 127 -4.48 -2.87 -14.10
N LEU A 128 -4.88 -1.64 -13.76
CA LEU A 128 -5.91 -0.87 -14.46
C LEU A 128 -5.31 0.00 -15.56
N ASP A 129 -6.00 0.10 -16.70
CA ASP A 129 -5.69 1.09 -17.74
C ASP A 129 -6.36 2.42 -17.42
N TRP A 130 -5.73 3.53 -17.82
CA TRP A 130 -6.27 4.87 -17.60
C TRP A 130 -7.66 5.07 -18.21
N ARG A 131 -8.02 4.29 -19.24
CA ARG A 131 -9.33 4.34 -19.90
C ARG A 131 -10.45 3.71 -19.08
N ASP A 132 -10.10 2.88 -18.11
CA ASP A 132 -11.05 2.06 -17.35
C ASP A 132 -11.45 2.72 -16.01
N VAL A 133 -10.84 3.85 -15.65
CA VAL A 133 -11.01 4.49 -14.34
C VAL A 133 -11.31 5.99 -14.48
N ASP A 134 -12.41 6.44 -13.89
CA ASP A 134 -12.75 7.87 -13.85
C ASP A 134 -12.00 8.57 -12.71
N LYS A 135 -10.88 9.23 -13.06
CA LYS A 135 -10.09 10.03 -12.11
C LYS A 135 -10.92 11.00 -11.28
N HIS A 136 -12.00 11.57 -11.81
CA HIS A 136 -12.81 12.53 -11.05
C HIS A 136 -13.75 11.85 -10.04
N ALA A 137 -14.13 10.60 -10.26
CA ALA A 137 -14.98 9.84 -9.34
C ALA A 137 -14.26 9.51 -8.03
N HIS A 138 -12.94 9.29 -8.07
CA HIS A 138 -12.17 8.80 -6.93
C HIS A 138 -11.52 9.90 -6.07
N SER A 139 -11.42 11.14 -6.59
CA SER A 139 -10.68 12.22 -5.92
C SER A 139 -11.28 12.60 -4.57
N ALA A 140 -12.61 12.63 -4.46
CA ALA A 140 -13.29 12.94 -3.20
C ALA A 140 -13.10 11.84 -2.14
N GLY A 141 -12.92 10.58 -2.54
CA GLY A 141 -12.56 9.48 -1.65
C GLY A 141 -11.16 9.68 -1.10
N TRP A 142 -10.19 9.88 -1.99
CA TRP A 142 -8.79 10.13 -1.66
C TRP A 142 -8.61 11.34 -0.73
N GLN A 143 -9.23 12.49 -1.04
CA GLN A 143 -9.14 13.69 -0.21
C GLN A 143 -9.67 13.46 1.22
N ARG A 144 -10.78 12.72 1.36
CA ARG A 144 -11.31 12.39 2.69
C ARG A 144 -10.34 11.53 3.48
N ALA A 145 -9.71 10.54 2.85
CA ALA A 145 -8.70 9.69 3.49
C ALA A 145 -7.45 10.49 3.89
N LEU A 146 -6.98 11.39 3.02
CA LEU A 146 -5.86 12.30 3.28
C LEU A 146 -6.12 13.17 4.51
N TYR A 147 -7.24 13.89 4.55
CA TYR A 147 -7.56 14.80 5.66
C TYR A 147 -7.84 14.07 6.96
N SER A 148 -8.52 12.92 6.90
CA SER A 148 -8.76 12.10 8.08
C SER A 148 -7.44 11.66 8.72
N GLU A 149 -6.47 11.26 7.91
CA GLU A 149 -5.17 10.84 8.41
C GLU A 149 -4.34 12.02 8.93
N ALA A 150 -4.33 13.15 8.21
CA ALA A 150 -3.67 14.36 8.68
C ALA A 150 -4.19 14.81 10.06
N GLN A 151 -5.50 14.72 10.29
CA GLN A 151 -6.11 15.01 11.60
C GLN A 151 -5.71 13.98 12.65
N ARG A 152 -5.67 12.69 12.29
CA ARG A 152 -5.20 11.63 13.19
C ARG A 152 -3.77 11.92 13.63
N LEU A 153 -2.86 12.18 12.70
CA LEU A 153 -1.44 12.48 12.98
C LEU A 153 -1.29 13.70 13.90
N ALA A 154 -2.05 14.77 13.65
CA ALA A 154 -2.09 15.95 14.51
C ALA A 154 -2.50 15.60 15.94
N ALA A 155 -3.58 14.83 16.11
CA ALA A 155 -4.06 14.41 17.42
C ALA A 155 -3.03 13.54 18.17
N TYR A 156 -2.31 12.66 17.47
CA TYR A 156 -1.24 11.85 18.07
C TYR A 156 -0.05 12.71 18.53
N ALA A 157 0.31 13.76 17.80
CA ALA A 157 1.39 14.66 18.17
C ALA A 157 1.07 15.52 19.42
N GLU A 158 -0.20 15.75 19.70
CA GLU A 158 -0.67 16.47 20.89
C GLU A 158 -0.73 15.61 22.16
N LEU A 159 -0.59 14.27 22.04
CA LEU A 159 -0.57 13.38 23.19
C LEU A 159 0.71 13.59 24.00
N PRO A 160 0.61 13.71 25.34
CA PRO A 160 1.79 13.79 26.18
C PRO A 160 2.62 12.51 26.03
N ALA A 161 3.94 12.67 25.92
CA ALA A 161 4.87 11.53 25.93
C ALA A 161 4.59 10.67 27.17
N GLN A 162 4.18 9.42 26.95
CA GLN A 162 3.96 8.47 28.03
C GLN A 162 5.30 8.26 28.77
N PRO A 163 5.31 8.26 30.11
CA PRO A 163 6.52 8.14 30.93
C PRO A 163 7.21 6.78 30.80
#